data_AF-A0A263HF93-F1
#
_entry.id   AF-A0A263HF93-F1
#
_cell.length_a   1.000
_cell.length_b   1.000
_cell.length_c   1.000
_cell.angle_alpha   90.00
_cell.angle_beta   90.00
_cell.angle_gamma   90.00
#
_symmetry.space_group_name_H-M   'P 1'
#
loop_
_entity.id
_entity.type
_entity.pdbx_description
1 polymer ?
#
loop_
_entity_poly.entity_id
_entity_poly.type
_entity_poly.pdbx_seq_one_letter_code
_entity_poly.pdbx_strand_id
1 'polypeptide(L)'
;MLAVNIFEKELHRSALAKATTIACLSSLEMTKDIYQSLENALREGKAFHQWKKALMGEFKRKGWVFTHDKKVSRGIDGNLLADPKTGEYFGTPRRLNTIYRVNMQAAYSAARYQRLRDNVDNRPYWQYSAVGDSRTRPAHLALNGKIYRYDDPFWSTFYPPNGFNCRCTVIALDERDLKRKGMSKPDESSAFLTEVERPADKNGGREKTMGFKLPDGSVRVADKGFDYNIGRLSYRPNLDLYPEKLAHQFAKTEISEEEFKLEYKRFENAYFLEKEKLGFTKMEKIKDKEEIILIQNLASMNFHFAAGRLSNKDVSLLKMSTATVWFSDQSLIKVG
;
A
#
# COMPACT_ATOMS: atom_id res chain seq x y z
N MET A 1 35.35 -13.88 -6.59
CA MET A 1 34.04 -13.42 -7.11
C MET A 1 32.87 -14.34 -6.68
N LEU A 2 32.83 -14.84 -5.44
CA LEU A 2 31.72 -15.72 -4.98
C LEU A 2 31.19 -15.38 -3.57
N ALA A 3 31.88 -14.55 -2.79
CA ALA A 3 31.45 -14.19 -1.42
C ALA A 3 30.66 -12.88 -1.32
N VAL A 4 30.67 -12.04 -2.36
CA VAL A 4 29.95 -10.75 -2.38
C VAL A 4 28.45 -10.93 -2.65
N ASN A 5 28.06 -11.95 -3.41
CA ASN A 5 26.66 -12.22 -3.78
C ASN A 5 25.82 -12.87 -2.67
N ILE A 6 26.45 -13.31 -1.57
CA ILE A 6 25.78 -14.05 -0.49
C ILE A 6 25.34 -13.08 0.61
N PHE A 7 26.17 -12.10 0.96
CA PHE A 7 25.84 -11.06 1.95
C PHE A 7 24.88 -9.97 1.42
N GLU A 8 24.88 -9.71 0.11
CA GLU A 8 23.91 -8.81 -0.54
C GLU A 8 22.48 -9.40 -0.48
N LYS A 9 22.35 -10.73 -0.50
CA LYS A 9 21.08 -11.44 -0.60
C LYS A 9 20.24 -11.43 0.69
N GLU A 10 20.87 -11.41 1.86
CA GLU A 10 20.19 -11.54 3.15
C GLU A 10 19.71 -10.18 3.71
N LEU A 11 20.49 -9.11 3.48
CA LEU A 11 20.13 -7.76 3.94
C LEU A 11 18.93 -7.17 3.17
N HIS A 12 18.70 -7.62 1.94
CA HIS A 12 17.58 -7.19 1.09
C HIS A 12 16.21 -7.74 1.50
N ARG A 13 16.13 -8.83 2.27
CA ARG A 13 14.86 -9.55 2.38
C ARG A 13 13.99 -9.08 3.56
N SER A 14 14.54 -8.81 4.75
CA SER A 14 13.71 -8.59 5.96
C SER A 14 13.14 -7.18 6.13
N ALA A 15 13.85 -6.15 5.65
CA ALA A 15 13.43 -4.76 5.81
C ALA A 15 12.57 -4.24 4.63
N LEU A 16 12.63 -4.92 3.47
CA LEU A 16 11.75 -4.68 2.32
C LEU A 16 10.31 -5.13 2.56
N ALA A 17 10.10 -5.96 3.59
CA ALA A 17 8.82 -6.54 3.94
C ALA A 17 7.74 -5.46 3.92
N LYS A 18 7.75 -4.40 4.74
CA LYS A 18 6.62 -3.44 4.91
C LYS A 18 6.36 -2.38 3.81
N ALA A 19 6.70 -2.70 2.56
CA ALA A 19 6.58 -1.87 1.34
C ALA A 19 7.68 -0.81 1.18
N THR A 20 8.83 -1.18 0.58
CA THR A 20 9.88 -0.20 0.28
C THR A 20 10.73 -0.49 -0.97
N THR A 21 10.15 -0.77 -2.14
CA THR A 21 10.92 -0.61 -3.40
C THR A 21 10.61 0.75 -4.01
N ILE A 22 11.63 1.58 -4.21
CA ILE A 22 11.50 2.71 -5.13
C ILE A 22 11.96 2.21 -6.49
N ALA A 23 11.06 2.10 -7.47
CA ALA A 23 11.37 1.50 -8.77
C ALA A 23 12.69 2.05 -9.37
N CYS A 24 13.66 1.17 -9.66
CA CYS A 24 15.05 1.53 -10.03
C CYS A 24 15.83 2.22 -8.90
N LEU A 25 15.80 1.63 -7.71
CA LEU A 25 16.73 1.89 -6.60
C LEU A 25 16.97 0.57 -5.87
N SER A 26 18.15 -0.02 -6.06
CA SER A 26 18.60 -1.21 -5.34
C SER A 26 19.36 -0.85 -4.07
N SER A 27 19.91 0.36 -3.97
CA SER A 27 20.57 0.83 -2.74
C SER A 27 19.62 0.84 -1.52
N LEU A 28 19.86 -0.09 -0.59
CA LEU A 28 19.09 -0.22 0.65
C LEU A 28 19.25 1.02 1.53
N GLU A 29 20.47 1.57 1.59
CA GLU A 29 20.79 2.75 2.39
C GLU A 29 19.98 3.96 1.92
N MET A 30 20.01 4.25 0.61
CA MET A 30 19.25 5.37 0.03
C MET A 30 17.75 5.18 0.15
N THR A 31 17.28 3.94 0.00
CA THR A 31 15.88 3.60 0.19
C THR A 31 15.43 3.92 1.62
N LYS A 32 16.18 3.44 2.63
CA LYS A 32 15.91 3.67 4.05
C LYS A 32 15.88 5.16 4.38
N ASP A 33 16.86 5.93 3.91
CA ASP A 33 16.93 7.37 4.14
C ASP A 33 15.72 8.12 3.57
N ILE A 34 15.30 7.75 2.36
CA ILE A 34 14.13 8.35 1.72
C ILE A 34 12.89 8.07 2.57
N TYR A 35 12.64 6.81 2.96
CA TYR A 35 11.46 6.47 3.76
C TYR A 35 11.47 7.12 5.15
N GLN A 36 12.59 7.10 5.85
CA GLN A 36 12.69 7.73 7.16
C GLN A 36 12.52 9.25 7.08
N SER A 37 13.04 9.89 6.03
CA SER A 37 12.82 11.31 5.79
C SER A 37 11.35 11.64 5.48
N LEU A 38 10.62 10.74 4.78
CA LEU A 38 9.19 10.89 4.51
C LEU A 38 8.35 10.73 5.77
N GLU A 39 8.65 9.75 6.62
CA GLU A 39 7.99 9.54 7.91
C GLU A 39 8.15 10.77 8.81
N ASN A 40 9.36 11.31 8.91
CA ASN A 40 9.63 12.54 9.65
C ASN A 40 8.86 13.73 9.04
N ALA A 41 8.85 13.85 7.71
CA ALA A 41 8.09 14.89 7.04
C ALA A 41 6.59 14.80 7.29
N LEU A 42 6.03 13.58 7.34
CA LEU A 42 4.63 13.33 7.67
C LEU A 42 4.31 13.75 9.11
N ARG A 43 5.15 13.35 10.08
CA ARG A 43 4.98 13.69 11.50
C ARG A 43 5.05 15.19 11.76
N GLU A 44 6.01 15.86 11.12
CA GLU A 44 6.25 17.29 11.31
C GLU A 44 5.44 18.18 10.38
N GLY A 45 4.67 17.62 9.43
CA GLY A 45 3.92 18.39 8.45
C GLY A 45 4.79 19.18 7.47
N LYS A 46 6.03 18.74 7.21
CA LYS A 46 6.99 19.44 6.33
C LYS A 46 6.51 19.43 4.89
N ALA A 47 6.51 20.59 4.25
CA ALA A 47 6.20 20.72 2.83
C ALA A 47 7.31 20.15 1.93
N PHE A 48 6.97 19.79 0.68
CA PHE A 48 7.91 19.18 -0.27
C PHE A 48 9.25 19.92 -0.39
N HIS A 49 9.24 21.25 -0.49
CA HIS A 49 10.48 22.03 -0.65
C HIS A 49 11.40 21.89 0.56
N GLN A 50 10.85 21.92 1.78
CA GLN A 50 11.60 21.75 3.02
C GLN A 50 12.15 20.33 3.13
N TRP A 51 11.32 19.33 2.85
CA TRP A 51 11.73 17.92 2.83
C TRP A 51 12.84 17.67 1.79
N LYS A 52 12.67 18.12 0.54
CA LYS A 52 13.67 17.99 -0.52
C LYS A 52 14.99 18.65 -0.10
N LYS A 53 14.95 19.86 0.46
CA LYS A 53 16.17 20.57 0.92
C LYS A 53 16.90 19.78 2.00
N ALA A 54 16.19 19.27 2.99
CA ALA A 54 16.77 18.48 4.07
C ALA A 54 17.39 17.17 3.56
N LEU A 55 16.63 16.40 2.76
CA LEU A 55 17.08 15.14 2.19
C LEU A 55 18.29 15.32 1.26
N MET A 56 18.28 16.36 0.40
CA MET A 56 19.41 16.67 -0.46
C MET A 56 20.67 17.06 0.34
N GLY A 57 20.50 17.72 1.49
CA GLY A 57 21.60 18.02 2.40
C GLY A 57 22.21 16.75 3.00
N GLU A 58 21.38 15.77 3.35
CA GLU A 58 21.83 14.45 3.79
C GLU A 58 22.55 13.69 2.66
N PHE A 59 21.96 13.64 1.46
CA PHE A 59 22.56 12.99 0.29
C PHE A 59 23.92 13.61 -0.06
N LYS A 60 24.06 14.93 0.04
CA LYS A 60 25.36 15.60 -0.16
C LYS A 60 26.39 15.18 0.89
N ARG A 61 26.00 15.10 2.16
CA ARG A 61 26.90 14.63 3.24
C ARG A 61 27.32 13.18 3.06
N LYS A 62 26.44 12.33 2.53
CA LYS A 62 26.71 10.91 2.23
C LYS A 62 27.39 10.68 0.87
N GLY A 63 27.68 11.74 0.11
CA GLY A 63 28.35 11.64 -1.19
C GLY A 63 27.47 11.11 -2.33
N TRP A 64 26.15 11.14 -2.19
CA TRP A 64 25.20 10.62 -3.18
C TRP A 64 24.82 11.61 -4.28
N VAL A 65 25.31 12.85 -4.18
CA VAL A 65 25.21 13.83 -5.26
C VAL A 65 26.43 13.64 -6.15
N PHE A 66 26.25 12.91 -7.25
CA PHE A 66 27.33 12.49 -8.14
C PHE A 66 27.86 13.63 -9.03
N THR A 67 26.96 14.40 -9.65
CA THR A 67 27.34 15.57 -10.46
C THR A 67 26.32 16.68 -10.38
N HIS A 68 26.74 17.90 -10.73
CA HIS A 68 25.92 19.08 -10.90
C HIS A 68 26.09 19.61 -12.34
N ASP A 69 25.31 19.08 -13.28
CA ASP A 69 25.24 19.57 -14.65
C ASP A 69 23.79 19.91 -15.01
N LYS A 70 23.54 21.19 -15.30
CA LYS A 70 22.23 21.71 -15.70
C LYS A 70 21.64 20.96 -16.90
N LYS A 71 22.47 20.39 -17.79
CA LYS A 71 22.01 19.57 -18.92
C LYS A 71 21.29 18.29 -18.47
N VAL A 72 21.74 17.69 -17.36
CA VAL A 72 21.18 16.43 -16.82
C VAL A 72 19.76 16.62 -16.28
N SER A 73 19.40 17.82 -15.83
CA SER A 73 18.09 18.13 -15.26
C SER A 73 17.21 19.00 -16.19
N ARG A 74 17.50 19.04 -17.50
CA ARG A 74 16.82 19.95 -18.45
C ARG A 74 16.78 21.41 -17.97
N GLY A 75 17.85 21.87 -17.32
CA GLY A 75 18.01 23.25 -16.85
C GLY A 75 17.44 23.59 -15.46
N ILE A 76 16.90 22.62 -14.71
CA ILE A 76 16.23 22.91 -13.42
C ILE A 76 17.21 22.85 -12.23
N ASP A 77 17.53 21.64 -11.75
CA ASP A 77 18.28 21.46 -10.49
C ASP A 77 19.77 21.14 -10.72
N GLY A 78 20.13 20.61 -11.89
CA GLY A 78 21.48 20.17 -12.26
C GLY A 78 22.02 18.93 -11.55
N ASN A 79 21.47 18.55 -10.40
CA ASN A 79 21.96 17.42 -9.62
C ASN A 79 21.59 16.06 -10.23
N LEU A 80 22.58 15.15 -10.27
CA LEU A 80 22.40 13.73 -10.51
C LEU A 80 22.70 12.97 -9.23
N LEU A 81 21.76 12.13 -8.81
CA LEU A 81 21.90 11.27 -7.64
C LEU A 81 22.34 9.88 -8.08
N ALA A 82 23.40 9.38 -7.45
CA ALA A 82 23.89 8.04 -7.66
C ALA A 82 24.47 7.47 -6.36
N ASP A 83 24.42 6.15 -6.21
CA ASP A 83 25.12 5.46 -5.15
C ASP A 83 26.61 5.39 -5.51
N PRO A 84 27.51 6.00 -4.72
CA PRO A 84 28.94 6.02 -5.01
C PRO A 84 29.60 4.64 -4.86
N LYS A 85 28.99 3.70 -4.12
CA LYS A 85 29.53 2.36 -3.90
C LYS A 85 29.23 1.44 -5.08
N THR A 86 28.01 1.51 -5.62
CA THR A 86 27.55 0.60 -6.68
C THR A 86 27.56 1.24 -8.07
N GLY A 87 27.63 2.56 -8.15
CA GLY A 87 27.47 3.32 -9.39
C GLY A 87 26.02 3.39 -9.89
N GLU A 88 25.05 2.93 -9.08
CA GLU A 88 23.63 2.94 -9.45
C GLU A 88 23.10 4.38 -9.54
N TYR A 89 22.52 4.74 -10.69
CA TYR A 89 21.88 6.04 -10.88
C TYR A 89 20.45 6.06 -10.36
N PHE A 90 20.19 6.88 -9.34
CA PHE A 90 18.84 7.19 -8.88
C PHE A 90 18.15 8.23 -9.80
N GLY A 91 18.93 9.06 -10.50
CA GLY A 91 18.42 10.09 -11.41
C GLY A 91 18.37 11.47 -10.77
N THR A 92 17.44 12.32 -11.22
CA THR A 92 17.41 13.73 -10.79
C THR A 92 16.45 13.95 -9.60
N PRO A 93 16.63 15.02 -8.81
CA PRO A 93 15.72 15.38 -7.71
C PRO A 93 14.26 15.59 -8.14
N ARG A 94 13.95 15.70 -9.43
CA ARG A 94 12.57 15.68 -9.95
C ARG A 94 11.83 14.40 -9.56
N ARG A 95 12.53 13.25 -9.50
CA ARG A 95 11.98 11.97 -9.05
C ARG A 95 11.51 12.04 -7.60
N LEU A 96 12.22 12.79 -6.74
CA LEU A 96 11.86 12.99 -5.34
C LEU A 96 10.49 13.65 -5.18
N ASN A 97 10.08 14.53 -6.11
CA ASN A 97 8.73 15.13 -6.07
C ASN A 97 7.64 14.08 -6.22
N THR A 98 7.78 13.17 -7.19
CA THR A 98 6.80 12.08 -7.37
C THR A 98 6.78 11.17 -6.15
N ILE A 99 7.97 10.78 -5.64
CA ILE A 99 8.08 9.94 -4.44
C ILE A 99 7.36 10.58 -3.26
N TYR A 100 7.67 11.84 -2.95
CA TYR A 100 7.03 12.56 -1.86
C TYR A 100 5.52 12.65 -2.05
N ARG A 101 5.05 13.13 -3.20
CA ARG A 101 3.62 13.36 -3.43
C ARG A 101 2.81 12.06 -3.37
N VAL A 102 3.31 10.97 -3.97
CA VAL A 102 2.61 9.69 -3.98
C VAL A 102 2.53 9.10 -2.57
N ASN A 103 3.65 9.04 -1.85
CA ASN A 103 3.69 8.46 -0.50
C ASN A 103 2.88 9.28 0.50
N MET A 104 3.01 10.62 0.46
CA MET A 104 2.23 11.50 1.35
C MET A 104 0.73 11.39 1.06
N GLN A 105 0.32 11.37 -0.21
CA GLN A 105 -1.08 11.20 -0.56
C GLN A 105 -1.62 9.84 -0.13
N ALA A 106 -0.85 8.77 -0.32
CA ALA A 106 -1.20 7.42 0.12
C ALA A 106 -1.40 7.38 1.64
N ALA A 107 -0.46 7.93 2.42
CA ALA A 107 -0.55 8.01 3.87
C ALA A 107 -1.78 8.81 4.35
N TYR A 108 -2.03 9.98 3.77
CA TYR A 108 -3.22 10.77 4.11
C TYR A 108 -4.53 10.08 3.71
N SER A 109 -4.54 9.35 2.59
CA SER A 109 -5.71 8.59 2.16
C SER A 109 -5.97 7.41 3.09
N ALA A 110 -4.92 6.70 3.50
CA ALA A 110 -5.04 5.63 4.49
C ALA A 110 -5.61 6.16 5.81
N ALA A 111 -5.05 7.24 6.35
CA ALA A 111 -5.57 7.88 7.58
C ALA A 111 -7.02 8.37 7.43
N ARG A 112 -7.38 8.88 6.24
CA ARG A 112 -8.77 9.26 5.93
C ARG A 112 -9.69 8.04 5.95
N TYR A 113 -9.29 6.94 5.33
CA TYR A 113 -10.07 5.70 5.34
C TYR A 113 -10.39 5.27 6.76
N GLN A 114 -9.42 5.33 7.69
CA GLN A 114 -9.66 5.00 9.09
C GLN A 114 -10.78 5.85 9.69
N ARG A 115 -10.67 7.18 9.55
CA ARG A 115 -11.71 8.11 10.04
C ARG A 115 -13.08 7.90 9.38
N LEU A 116 -13.11 7.50 8.11
CA LEU A 116 -14.36 7.18 7.42
C LEU A 116 -14.96 5.88 7.95
N ARG A 117 -14.12 4.86 8.20
CA ARG A 117 -14.56 3.57 8.75
C ARG A 117 -15.06 3.69 10.18
N ASP A 118 -14.39 4.48 11.03
CA ASP A 118 -14.82 4.73 12.42
C ASP A 118 -16.19 5.43 12.51
N ASN A 119 -16.66 6.01 11.40
CA ASN A 119 -17.88 6.81 11.36
C ASN A 119 -18.96 6.23 10.42
N VAL A 120 -18.86 4.96 10.02
CA VAL A 120 -19.83 4.36 9.08
C VAL A 120 -21.24 4.27 9.67
N ASP A 121 -21.37 4.17 10.99
CA ASP A 121 -22.69 4.13 11.65
C ASP A 121 -23.50 5.41 11.42
N ASN A 122 -22.81 6.56 11.35
CA ASN A 122 -23.45 7.86 11.10
C ASN A 122 -23.41 8.25 9.62
N ARG A 123 -22.39 7.82 8.89
CA ARG A 123 -22.13 8.19 7.49
C ARG A 123 -21.73 6.98 6.65
N PRO A 124 -22.66 6.06 6.39
CA PRO A 124 -22.37 4.78 5.71
C PRO A 124 -22.14 4.91 4.21
N TYR A 125 -22.45 6.08 3.61
CA TYR A 125 -22.36 6.29 2.17
C TYR A 125 -21.12 7.11 1.84
N TRP A 126 -20.36 6.65 0.86
CA TRP A 126 -19.12 7.28 0.44
C TRP A 126 -19.27 7.79 -0.98
N GLN A 127 -18.78 9.00 -1.22
CA GLN A 127 -18.74 9.62 -2.53
C GLN A 127 -17.30 9.77 -3.00
N TYR A 128 -17.01 9.29 -4.21
CA TYR A 128 -15.74 9.55 -4.89
C TYR A 128 -15.68 11.03 -5.29
N SER A 129 -14.63 11.74 -4.86
CA SER A 129 -14.44 13.16 -5.11
C SER A 129 -13.15 13.39 -5.87
N ALA A 130 -13.26 13.72 -7.16
CA ALA A 130 -12.15 14.21 -7.96
C ALA A 130 -12.03 15.73 -7.76
N VAL A 131 -10.79 16.25 -7.84
CA VAL A 131 -10.54 17.70 -7.69
C VAL A 131 -11.26 18.53 -8.78
N GLY A 132 -11.39 17.98 -9.99
CA GLY A 132 -12.13 18.62 -11.08
C GLY A 132 -11.38 19.77 -11.78
N ASP A 133 -10.08 19.93 -11.51
CA ASP A 133 -9.24 20.90 -12.21
C ASP A 133 -8.65 20.33 -13.52
N SER A 134 -7.98 21.18 -14.30
CA SER A 134 -7.31 20.79 -15.57
C SER A 134 -6.20 19.74 -15.42
N ARG A 135 -5.78 19.44 -14.18
CA ARG A 135 -4.78 18.43 -13.86
C ARG A 135 -5.41 17.10 -13.43
N THR A 136 -6.72 17.04 -13.32
CA THR A 136 -7.45 15.82 -13.01
C THR A 136 -7.56 14.98 -14.28
N ARG A 137 -7.13 13.71 -14.22
CA ARG A 137 -7.22 12.82 -15.39
C ARG A 137 -8.69 12.58 -15.75
N PRO A 138 -9.05 12.55 -17.04
CA PRO A 138 -10.42 12.24 -17.47
C PRO A 138 -10.94 10.92 -16.90
N ALA A 139 -10.07 9.90 -16.78
CA ALA A 139 -10.44 8.62 -16.18
C ALA A 139 -10.88 8.73 -14.71
N HIS A 140 -10.25 9.60 -13.92
CA HIS A 140 -10.62 9.82 -12.53
C HIS A 140 -11.84 10.74 -12.42
N LEU A 141 -11.94 11.74 -13.30
CA LEU A 141 -13.08 12.64 -13.36
C LEU A 141 -14.38 11.89 -13.69
N ALA A 142 -14.30 10.84 -14.52
CA ALA A 142 -15.44 10.00 -14.83
C ALA A 142 -16.01 9.21 -13.63
N LEU A 143 -15.20 9.02 -12.57
CA LEU A 143 -15.65 8.44 -11.31
C LEU A 143 -16.18 9.49 -10.32
N ASN A 144 -16.02 10.78 -10.62
CA ASN A 144 -16.44 11.86 -9.74
C ASN A 144 -17.94 11.79 -9.47
N GLY A 145 -18.30 11.94 -8.20
CA GLY A 145 -19.68 11.99 -7.77
C GLY A 145 -20.33 10.62 -7.57
N LYS A 146 -19.70 9.50 -7.99
CA LYS A 146 -20.22 8.15 -7.73
C LYS A 146 -20.35 7.90 -6.24
N ILE A 147 -21.51 7.36 -5.82
CA ILE A 147 -21.86 7.18 -4.42
C ILE A 147 -22.24 5.72 -4.18
N TYR A 148 -21.50 5.07 -3.30
CA TYR A 148 -21.72 3.68 -2.91
C TYR A 148 -21.69 3.57 -1.39
N ARG A 149 -22.27 2.51 -0.84
CA ARG A 149 -22.08 2.19 0.59
C ARG A 149 -20.60 1.85 0.86
N TYR A 150 -20.13 2.04 2.09
CA TYR A 150 -18.71 1.89 2.47
C TYR A 150 -18.11 0.50 2.17
N ASP A 151 -18.94 -0.55 2.12
CA ASP A 151 -18.59 -1.95 1.90
C ASP A 151 -18.79 -2.42 0.45
N ASP A 152 -19.23 -1.53 -0.43
CA ASP A 152 -19.39 -1.83 -1.85
C ASP A 152 -18.04 -2.21 -2.51
N PRO A 153 -18.01 -3.23 -3.40
CA PRO A 153 -16.77 -3.74 -4.00
C PRO A 153 -16.00 -2.70 -4.84
N PHE A 154 -16.63 -1.60 -5.25
CA PHE A 154 -15.97 -0.48 -5.90
C PHE A 154 -14.78 0.03 -5.08
N TRP A 155 -14.95 0.12 -3.75
CA TRP A 155 -13.93 0.65 -2.86
C TRP A 155 -12.74 -0.27 -2.70
N SER A 156 -12.84 -1.56 -3.06
CA SER A 156 -11.70 -2.47 -3.01
C SER A 156 -10.64 -2.12 -4.06
N THR A 157 -11.04 -1.56 -5.20
CA THR A 157 -10.14 -1.23 -6.31
C THR A 157 -9.98 0.27 -6.53
N PHE A 158 -11.06 1.04 -6.41
CA PHE A 158 -11.09 2.45 -6.84
C PHE A 158 -11.01 3.45 -5.69
N TYR A 159 -10.67 3.02 -4.47
CA TYR A 159 -10.42 3.94 -3.36
C TYR A 159 -9.11 4.71 -3.60
N PRO A 160 -9.13 6.06 -3.69
CA PRO A 160 -7.96 6.85 -4.02
C PRO A 160 -6.74 6.60 -3.10
N PRO A 161 -5.51 6.74 -3.61
CA PRO A 161 -5.15 7.23 -4.94
C PRO A 161 -5.22 6.14 -6.03
N ASN A 162 -5.83 6.44 -7.17
CA ASN A 162 -5.94 5.51 -8.31
C ASN A 162 -4.80 5.67 -9.34
N GLY A 163 -3.69 6.31 -8.95
CA GLY A 163 -2.58 6.55 -9.85
C GLY A 163 -1.55 7.56 -9.37
N PHE A 164 -0.44 7.65 -10.10
CA PHE A 164 0.64 8.60 -9.78
C PHE A 164 0.10 10.03 -9.73
N ASN A 165 0.42 10.77 -8.66
CA ASN A 165 -0.02 12.15 -8.46
C ASN A 165 -1.55 12.34 -8.41
N CYS A 166 -2.33 11.29 -8.21
CA CYS A 166 -3.76 11.38 -7.95
C CYS A 166 -4.03 12.26 -6.72
N ARG A 167 -5.07 13.10 -6.77
CA ARG A 167 -5.50 13.97 -5.67
C ARG A 167 -6.97 13.74 -5.29
N CYS A 168 -7.58 12.71 -5.86
CA CYS A 168 -8.94 12.35 -5.54
C CYS A 168 -9.05 11.91 -4.08
N THR A 169 -10.24 12.04 -3.53
CA THR A 169 -10.54 11.69 -2.14
C THR A 169 -11.93 11.08 -2.03
N VAL A 170 -12.35 10.78 -0.79
CA VAL A 170 -13.67 10.25 -0.48
C VAL A 170 -14.33 11.13 0.57
N ILE A 171 -15.62 11.42 0.34
CA ILE A 171 -16.49 12.18 1.23
C ILE A 171 -17.49 11.23 1.85
N ALA A 172 -17.63 11.25 3.18
CA ALA A 172 -18.64 10.49 3.91
C ALA A 172 -19.96 11.27 3.98
N LEU A 173 -21.05 10.60 3.65
CA LEU A 173 -22.40 11.13 3.52
C LEU A 173 -23.37 10.37 4.43
N ASP A 174 -24.34 11.09 4.99
CA ASP A 174 -25.49 10.52 5.69
C ASP A 174 -26.71 10.41 4.76
N GLU A 175 -27.82 9.88 5.28
CA GLU A 175 -29.09 9.75 4.56
C GLU A 175 -29.68 11.11 4.10
N ARG A 176 -29.46 12.17 4.88
CA ARG A 176 -29.94 13.52 4.51
C ARG A 176 -29.11 14.08 3.36
N ASP A 177 -27.82 13.79 3.33
CA ASP A 177 -26.93 14.15 2.24
C ASP A 177 -27.33 13.43 0.94
N LEU A 178 -27.74 12.15 0.99
CA LEU A 178 -28.30 11.44 -0.17
C LEU A 178 -29.59 12.09 -0.68
N LYS A 179 -30.53 12.37 0.23
CA LYS A 179 -31.81 13.02 -0.12
C LYS A 179 -31.60 14.39 -0.77
N ARG A 180 -30.66 15.19 -0.27
CA ARG A 180 -30.27 16.47 -0.90
C ARG A 180 -29.71 16.31 -2.31
N LYS A 181 -29.11 15.16 -2.62
CA LYS A 181 -28.64 14.79 -3.95
C LYS A 181 -29.73 14.13 -4.81
N GLY A 182 -30.97 14.05 -4.33
CA GLY A 182 -32.09 13.44 -5.05
C GLY A 182 -32.05 11.91 -5.09
N MET A 183 -31.28 11.28 -4.19
CA MET A 183 -31.14 9.83 -4.12
C MET A 183 -31.92 9.28 -2.92
N SER A 184 -32.68 8.20 -3.13
CA SER A 184 -33.38 7.47 -2.07
C SER A 184 -32.58 6.28 -1.52
N LYS A 185 -31.54 5.84 -2.24
CA LYS A 185 -30.57 4.81 -1.84
C LYS A 185 -29.25 5.05 -2.60
N PRO A 186 -28.10 4.56 -2.11
CA PRO A 186 -26.86 4.59 -2.88
C PRO A 186 -26.95 3.72 -4.14
N ASP A 187 -26.06 3.95 -5.11
CA ASP A 187 -25.89 3.05 -6.25
C ASP A 187 -25.28 1.71 -5.79
N GLU A 188 -25.32 0.69 -6.65
CA GLU A 188 -24.62 -0.59 -6.47
C GLU A 188 -23.63 -0.76 -7.62
N SER A 189 -22.35 -1.02 -7.30
CA SER A 189 -21.31 -1.04 -8.34
C SER A 189 -21.14 -2.40 -9.03
N SER A 190 -21.61 -3.50 -8.43
CA SER A 190 -21.27 -4.87 -8.82
C SER A 190 -21.51 -5.16 -10.30
N ALA A 191 -22.59 -4.65 -10.89
CA ALA A 191 -22.91 -4.83 -12.31
C ALA A 191 -21.97 -4.08 -13.28
N PHE A 192 -21.21 -3.11 -12.77
CA PHE A 192 -20.28 -2.29 -13.53
C PHE A 192 -18.82 -2.74 -13.38
N LEU A 193 -18.53 -3.62 -12.43
CA LEU A 193 -17.20 -4.16 -12.21
C LEU A 193 -16.95 -5.36 -13.12
N THR A 194 -15.83 -5.32 -13.86
CA THR A 194 -15.47 -6.38 -14.81
C THR A 194 -13.97 -6.58 -14.84
N GLU A 195 -13.52 -7.84 -14.94
CA GLU A 195 -12.09 -8.14 -15.10
C GLU A 195 -11.63 -7.74 -16.50
N VAL A 196 -10.53 -6.99 -16.58
CA VAL A 196 -9.94 -6.53 -17.84
C VAL A 196 -8.44 -6.78 -17.88
N GLU A 197 -7.92 -7.08 -19.06
CA GLU A 197 -6.48 -7.20 -19.30
C GLU A 197 -5.91 -5.81 -19.62
N ARG A 198 -4.85 -5.41 -18.91
CA ARG A 198 -4.15 -4.15 -19.19
C ARG A 198 -3.35 -4.24 -20.50
N PRO A 199 -3.08 -3.11 -21.15
CA PRO A 199 -2.08 -3.05 -22.21
C PRO A 199 -0.74 -3.61 -21.73
N ALA A 200 -0.02 -4.29 -22.62
CA ALA A 200 1.29 -4.85 -22.30
C ALA A 200 2.24 -3.77 -21.79
N ASP A 201 2.97 -4.09 -20.73
CA ASP A 201 4.02 -3.22 -20.24
C ASP A 201 5.24 -3.20 -21.18
N LYS A 202 6.26 -2.41 -20.84
CA LYS A 202 7.47 -2.27 -21.66
C LYS A 202 8.23 -3.59 -21.86
N ASN A 203 7.98 -4.59 -21.01
CA ASN A 203 8.61 -5.90 -21.06
C ASN A 203 7.67 -6.96 -21.68
N GLY A 204 6.54 -6.53 -22.27
CA GLY A 204 5.55 -7.42 -22.86
C GLY A 204 4.63 -8.11 -21.86
N GLY A 205 4.79 -7.83 -20.55
CA GLY A 205 3.98 -8.41 -19.50
C GLY A 205 2.55 -7.89 -19.54
N ARG A 206 1.58 -8.79 -19.38
CA ARG A 206 0.16 -8.45 -19.29
C ARG A 206 -0.38 -8.86 -17.94
N GLU A 207 -1.20 -8.01 -17.35
CA GLU A 207 -1.83 -8.26 -16.07
C GLU A 207 -3.33 -8.00 -16.15
N LYS A 208 -4.10 -8.79 -15.40
CA LYS A 208 -5.52 -8.59 -15.21
C LYS A 208 -5.76 -7.65 -14.05
N THR A 209 -6.79 -6.82 -14.16
CA THR A 209 -7.22 -5.89 -13.12
C THR A 209 -8.74 -5.75 -13.15
N MET A 210 -9.30 -5.07 -12.15
CA MET A 210 -10.72 -4.72 -12.13
C MET A 210 -10.94 -3.38 -12.83
N GLY A 211 -11.80 -3.40 -13.83
CA GLY A 211 -12.31 -2.23 -14.54
C GLY A 211 -13.71 -1.85 -14.09
N PHE A 212 -14.04 -0.57 -14.21
CA PHE A 212 -15.36 -0.01 -13.98
C PHE A 212 -15.97 0.45 -15.30
N LYS A 213 -17.06 -0.20 -15.72
CA LYS A 213 -17.79 0.08 -16.96
C LYS A 213 -18.70 1.29 -16.79
N LEU A 214 -18.52 2.29 -17.64
CA LEU A 214 -19.35 3.48 -17.69
C LEU A 214 -20.56 3.30 -18.63
N PRO A 215 -21.60 4.15 -18.51
CA PRO A 215 -22.78 4.10 -19.38
C PRO A 215 -22.46 4.30 -20.87
N ASP A 216 -21.38 5.02 -21.19
CA ASP A 216 -20.88 5.22 -22.56
C ASP A 216 -20.18 3.97 -23.15
N GLY A 217 -20.13 2.87 -22.38
CA GLY A 217 -19.47 1.62 -22.75
C GLY A 217 -17.96 1.60 -22.49
N SER A 218 -17.35 2.73 -22.13
CA SER A 218 -15.93 2.77 -21.82
C SER A 218 -15.62 2.14 -20.46
N VAL A 219 -14.42 1.56 -20.31
CA VAL A 219 -13.97 0.95 -19.06
C VAL A 219 -12.85 1.77 -18.44
N ARG A 220 -12.97 2.06 -17.14
CA ARG A 220 -11.96 2.77 -16.36
C ARG A 220 -11.22 1.82 -15.46
N VAL A 221 -9.89 1.92 -15.47
CA VAL A 221 -8.99 1.15 -14.62
C VAL A 221 -8.13 2.12 -13.80
N ALA A 222 -7.80 1.77 -12.56
CA ALA A 222 -6.75 2.48 -11.83
C ALA A 222 -5.39 2.24 -12.50
N ASP A 223 -4.38 3.10 -12.30
CA ASP A 223 -3.03 2.83 -12.81
C ASP A 223 -2.47 1.53 -12.20
N LYS A 224 -1.52 0.88 -12.90
CA LYS A 224 -0.81 -0.30 -12.39
C LYS A 224 -0.17 0.00 -11.02
N GLY A 225 -0.46 -0.83 -10.01
CA GLY A 225 0.01 -0.64 -8.63
C GLY A 225 -0.80 0.37 -7.82
N PHE A 226 -2.00 0.73 -8.28
CA PHE A 226 -2.97 1.59 -7.57
C PHE A 226 -4.38 1.01 -7.58
N ASP A 227 -4.53 -0.24 -8.02
CA ASP A 227 -5.77 -1.02 -8.12
C ASP A 227 -6.08 -1.79 -6.84
N TYR A 228 -5.92 -1.11 -5.71
CA TYR A 228 -6.23 -1.63 -4.37
C TYR A 228 -6.62 -0.49 -3.43
N ASN A 229 -7.30 -0.83 -2.34
CA ASN A 229 -7.62 0.13 -1.30
C ASN A 229 -6.45 0.31 -0.33
N ILE A 230 -5.70 1.41 -0.47
CA ILE A 230 -4.59 1.75 0.43
C ILE A 230 -5.02 1.85 1.90
N GLY A 231 -6.26 2.27 2.12
CA GLY A 231 -6.89 2.32 3.43
C GLY A 231 -7.01 0.95 4.04
N ARG A 232 -7.52 -0.06 3.31
CA ARG A 232 -7.66 -1.44 3.83
C ARG A 232 -6.33 -2.11 4.13
N LEU A 233 -5.29 -1.88 3.33
CA LEU A 233 -3.96 -2.41 3.62
C LEU A 233 -3.40 -1.89 4.95
N SER A 234 -3.78 -0.66 5.34
CA SER A 234 -3.24 0.03 6.52
C SER A 234 -4.23 0.13 7.69
N TYR A 235 -5.52 -0.12 7.46
CA TYR A 235 -6.60 0.05 8.43
C TYR A 235 -7.01 -1.30 8.96
N ARG A 236 -6.74 -1.48 10.24
CA ARG A 236 -7.34 -2.51 11.05
C ARG A 236 -7.78 -1.85 12.35
N PRO A 237 -9.05 -1.99 12.76
CA PRO A 237 -9.51 -1.38 14.00
C PRO A 237 -8.69 -1.95 15.16
N ASN A 238 -8.23 -1.08 16.06
CA ASN A 238 -7.61 -1.54 17.29
C ASN A 238 -8.68 -2.22 18.15
N LEU A 239 -8.67 -3.55 18.20
CA LEU A 239 -9.68 -4.34 18.91
C LEU A 239 -9.67 -4.06 20.43
N ASP A 240 -8.61 -3.46 20.96
CA ASP A 240 -8.52 -3.04 22.36
C ASP A 240 -9.59 -2.01 22.72
N LEU A 241 -10.05 -1.24 21.73
CA LEU A 241 -11.06 -0.19 21.89
C LEU A 241 -12.51 -0.74 21.90
N TYR A 242 -12.69 -2.04 21.64
CA TYR A 242 -14.00 -2.65 21.48
C TYR A 242 -14.27 -3.71 22.56
N PRO A 243 -15.55 -3.91 22.96
CA PRO A 243 -15.93 -5.00 23.84
C PRO A 243 -15.49 -6.36 23.28
N GLU A 244 -15.02 -7.26 24.15
CA GLU A 244 -14.42 -8.56 23.75
C GLU A 244 -15.29 -9.37 22.78
N LYS A 245 -16.60 -9.42 23.02
CA LYS A 245 -17.55 -10.14 22.15
C LYS A 245 -17.61 -9.54 20.75
N LEU A 246 -17.60 -8.22 20.63
CA LEU A 246 -17.64 -7.50 19.36
C LEU A 246 -16.31 -7.62 18.62
N ALA A 247 -15.19 -7.50 19.35
CA ALA A 247 -13.85 -7.70 18.81
C ALA A 247 -13.67 -9.10 18.20
N HIS A 248 -14.16 -10.15 18.88
CA HIS A 248 -14.14 -11.51 18.35
C HIS A 248 -15.04 -11.71 17.13
N GLN A 249 -16.22 -11.09 17.12
CA GLN A 249 -17.09 -11.14 15.95
C GLN A 249 -16.45 -10.44 14.75
N PHE A 250 -15.83 -9.28 14.95
CA PHE A 250 -15.10 -8.57 13.90
C PHE A 250 -13.97 -9.43 13.33
N ALA A 251 -13.11 -9.99 14.18
CA ALA A 251 -12.00 -10.84 13.75
C ALA A 251 -12.48 -12.09 12.98
N LYS A 252 -13.57 -12.72 13.46
CA LYS A 252 -14.18 -13.88 12.78
C LYS A 252 -14.69 -13.50 11.40
N THR A 253 -15.38 -12.36 11.28
CA THR A 253 -15.88 -11.87 10.00
C THR A 253 -14.71 -11.55 9.07
N GLU A 254 -13.70 -10.82 9.54
CA GLU A 254 -12.53 -10.43 8.77
C GLU A 254 -11.78 -11.63 8.18
N ILE A 255 -11.59 -12.71 8.95
CA ILE A 255 -10.97 -13.95 8.47
C ILE A 255 -11.91 -14.73 7.51
N SER A 256 -13.23 -14.57 7.65
CA SER A 256 -14.20 -15.27 6.79
C SER A 256 -14.46 -14.59 5.45
N GLU A 257 -14.09 -13.32 5.31
CA GLU A 257 -14.30 -12.52 4.11
C GLU A 257 -13.47 -13.03 2.91
N GLU A 258 -13.98 -12.78 1.71
CA GLU A 258 -13.28 -13.18 0.47
C GLU A 258 -11.94 -12.47 0.29
N GLU A 259 -11.75 -11.32 0.93
CA GLU A 259 -10.48 -10.59 0.96
C GLU A 259 -9.41 -11.42 1.69
N PHE A 260 -9.71 -11.96 2.87
CA PHE A 260 -8.78 -12.84 3.60
C PHE A 260 -8.42 -14.06 2.77
N LYS A 261 -9.41 -14.73 2.17
CA LYS A 261 -9.17 -15.95 1.37
C LYS A 261 -8.29 -15.67 0.15
N LEU A 262 -8.54 -14.55 -0.53
CA LEU A 262 -7.75 -14.13 -1.70
C LEU A 262 -6.30 -13.82 -1.29
N GLU A 263 -6.10 -13.02 -0.26
CA GLU A 263 -4.78 -12.62 0.20
C GLU A 263 -4.00 -13.80 0.80
N TYR A 264 -4.67 -14.67 1.57
CA TYR A 264 -4.09 -15.92 2.05
C TYR A 264 -3.59 -16.78 0.88
N LYS A 265 -4.42 -16.95 -0.16
CA LYS A 265 -4.05 -17.75 -1.34
C LYS A 265 -2.89 -17.13 -2.12
N ARG A 266 -2.82 -15.80 -2.20
CA ARG A 266 -1.69 -15.08 -2.81
C ARG A 266 -0.40 -15.33 -2.03
N PHE A 267 -0.44 -15.17 -0.70
CA PHE A 267 0.70 -15.46 0.16
C PHE A 267 1.14 -16.91 0.04
N GLU A 268 0.19 -17.86 0.12
CA GLU A 268 0.46 -19.29 0.01
C GLU A 268 1.21 -19.63 -1.29
N ASN A 269 0.74 -19.07 -2.42
CA ASN A 269 1.40 -19.25 -3.70
C ASN A 269 2.82 -18.67 -3.73
N ALA A 270 3.02 -17.46 -3.18
CA ALA A 270 4.34 -16.84 -3.12
C ALA A 270 5.29 -17.61 -2.19
N TYR A 271 4.80 -18.06 -1.03
CA TYR A 271 5.57 -18.87 -0.08
C TYR A 271 6.07 -20.15 -0.73
N PHE A 272 5.19 -20.90 -1.39
CA PHE A 272 5.59 -22.15 -2.03
C PHE A 272 6.50 -21.94 -3.24
N LEU A 273 6.30 -20.86 -4.00
CA LEU A 273 7.20 -20.50 -5.10
C LEU A 273 8.62 -20.18 -4.60
N GLU A 274 8.73 -19.40 -3.53
CA GLU A 274 10.04 -19.03 -2.95
C GLU A 274 10.72 -20.21 -2.25
N LYS A 275 9.93 -21.09 -1.64
CA LYS A 275 10.38 -22.36 -1.07
C LYS A 275 10.96 -23.29 -2.14
N GLU A 276 10.28 -23.42 -3.29
CA GLU A 276 10.74 -24.24 -4.42
C GLU A 276 12.04 -23.68 -5.03
N LYS A 277 12.16 -22.35 -5.14
CA LYS A 277 13.41 -21.69 -5.60
C LYS A 277 14.62 -21.98 -4.71
N LEU A 278 14.40 -22.33 -3.45
CA LEU A 278 15.45 -22.71 -2.51
C LEU A 278 15.70 -24.23 -2.47
N GLY A 279 15.05 -24.99 -3.34
CA GLY A 279 15.27 -26.43 -3.49
C GLY A 279 14.39 -27.30 -2.61
N PHE A 280 13.45 -26.72 -1.84
CA PHE A 280 12.54 -27.48 -1.00
C PHE A 280 11.29 -27.90 -1.75
N THR A 281 10.78 -29.10 -1.47
CA THR A 281 9.49 -29.52 -2.01
C THR A 281 8.33 -28.86 -1.26
N LYS A 282 7.16 -28.76 -1.90
CA LYS A 282 5.98 -28.08 -1.33
C LYS A 282 5.64 -28.53 0.09
N MET A 283 5.71 -29.85 0.36
CA MET A 283 5.34 -30.44 1.65
C MET A 283 6.51 -30.64 2.63
N GLU A 284 7.74 -30.33 2.23
CA GLU A 284 8.91 -30.57 3.07
C GLU A 284 9.00 -29.59 4.25
N LYS A 285 9.21 -30.09 5.46
CA LYS A 285 9.36 -29.20 6.63
C LYS A 285 10.77 -28.62 6.66
N ILE A 286 10.83 -27.31 6.67
CA ILE A 286 12.08 -26.55 6.82
C ILE A 286 12.43 -26.55 8.31
N LYS A 287 13.62 -27.06 8.64
CA LYS A 287 14.07 -27.17 10.04
C LYS A 287 14.97 -26.01 10.44
N ASP A 288 15.68 -25.41 9.49
CA ASP A 288 16.54 -24.28 9.75
C ASP A 288 15.73 -22.99 9.90
N LYS A 289 15.99 -22.30 11.01
CA LYS A 289 15.34 -21.05 11.35
C LYS A 289 15.76 -19.92 10.40
N GLU A 290 17.00 -19.92 9.92
CA GLU A 290 17.49 -18.91 8.98
C GLU A 290 16.81 -19.06 7.62
N GLU A 291 16.63 -20.29 7.14
CA GLU A 291 15.90 -20.58 5.90
C GLU A 291 14.40 -20.24 6.02
N ILE A 292 13.78 -20.51 7.17
CA ILE A 292 12.40 -20.08 7.45
C ILE A 292 12.29 -18.56 7.39
N ILE A 293 13.19 -17.83 8.06
CA ILE A 293 13.21 -16.37 8.06
C ILE A 293 13.47 -15.83 6.65
N LEU A 294 14.35 -16.49 5.89
CA LEU A 294 14.67 -16.11 4.51
C LEU A 294 13.45 -16.23 3.59
N ILE A 295 12.72 -17.34 3.67
CA ILE A 295 11.48 -17.56 2.90
C ILE A 295 10.37 -16.63 3.39
N GLN A 296 10.23 -16.42 4.71
CA GLN A 296 9.30 -15.45 5.28
C GLN A 296 9.49 -14.07 4.66
N ASN A 297 10.74 -13.60 4.68
CA ASN A 297 11.10 -12.30 4.16
C ASN A 297 10.90 -12.20 2.64
N LEU A 298 11.15 -13.28 1.91
CA LEU A 298 10.93 -13.38 0.47
C LEU A 298 9.47 -13.37 0.04
N ALA A 299 8.64 -14.12 0.77
CA ALA A 299 7.24 -14.32 0.48
C ALA A 299 6.34 -13.29 1.19
N SER A 300 6.95 -12.35 1.94
CA SER A 300 6.22 -11.36 2.73
C SER A 300 5.37 -10.46 1.83
N MET A 301 4.10 -10.32 2.20
CA MET A 301 3.12 -9.41 1.60
C MET A 301 2.63 -8.34 2.59
N ASN A 302 3.05 -8.43 3.86
CA ASN A 302 2.59 -7.65 5.01
C ASN A 302 1.09 -7.66 5.21
N PHE A 303 0.45 -8.78 4.93
CA PHE A 303 -0.93 -8.88 5.36
C PHE A 303 -0.92 -8.90 6.90
N HIS A 304 -1.86 -8.17 7.48
CA HIS A 304 -2.14 -8.19 8.91
C HIS A 304 -3.66 -8.18 9.02
N PHE A 305 -4.25 -9.26 9.52
CA PHE A 305 -5.68 -9.34 9.84
C PHE A 305 -5.82 -9.45 11.35
N ALA A 306 -6.89 -8.90 11.93
CA ALA A 306 -7.15 -9.13 13.34
C ALA A 306 -7.61 -10.58 13.52
N ALA A 307 -6.82 -11.39 14.21
CA ALA A 307 -7.14 -12.78 14.52
C ALA A 307 -8.16 -12.89 15.66
N GLY A 308 -8.18 -11.89 16.53
CA GLY A 308 -9.01 -11.86 17.72
C GLY A 308 -8.48 -10.87 18.75
N ARG A 309 -9.02 -10.94 19.96
CA ARG A 309 -8.61 -10.10 21.09
C ARG A 309 -8.50 -10.99 22.33
N LEU A 310 -7.35 -10.98 22.99
CA LEU A 310 -7.15 -11.65 24.26
C LEU A 310 -8.17 -11.17 25.30
N SER A 311 -8.58 -12.08 26.19
CA SER A 311 -9.40 -11.70 27.32
C SER A 311 -8.62 -10.78 28.26
N ASN A 312 -9.31 -9.93 29.02
CA ASN A 312 -8.63 -9.05 29.98
C ASN A 312 -7.83 -9.83 31.03
N LYS A 313 -8.25 -11.07 31.33
CA LYS A 313 -7.54 -12.00 32.21
C LYS A 313 -6.21 -12.44 31.58
N ASP A 314 -6.20 -12.81 30.31
CA ASP A 314 -5.00 -13.27 29.60
C ASP A 314 -4.00 -12.13 29.38
N VAL A 315 -4.49 -10.93 29.06
CA VAL A 315 -3.65 -9.73 28.96
C VAL A 315 -2.92 -9.46 30.28
N SER A 316 -3.64 -9.58 31.41
CA SER A 316 -3.08 -9.37 32.75
C SER A 316 -2.08 -10.47 33.11
N LEU A 317 -2.37 -11.73 32.78
CA LEU A 317 -1.50 -12.88 33.05
C LEU A 317 -0.20 -12.80 32.25
N LEU A 318 -0.30 -12.42 30.96
CA LEU A 318 0.83 -12.33 30.04
C LEU A 318 1.59 -10.99 30.15
N LYS A 319 1.11 -10.06 31.00
CA LYS A 319 1.66 -8.71 31.17
C LYS A 319 1.80 -7.96 29.84
N MET A 320 0.80 -8.10 28.98
CA MET A 320 0.80 -7.48 27.65
C MET A 320 0.22 -6.06 27.70
N SER A 321 0.76 -5.16 26.86
CA SER A 321 0.25 -3.80 26.70
C SER A 321 -0.91 -3.69 25.70
N THR A 322 -1.15 -4.74 24.92
CA THR A 322 -2.20 -4.79 23.88
C THR A 322 -2.98 -6.09 23.97
N ALA A 323 -4.29 -6.04 23.75
CA ALA A 323 -5.16 -7.22 23.74
C ALA A 323 -5.34 -7.79 22.32
N THR A 324 -5.17 -6.99 21.28
CA THR A 324 -5.39 -7.37 19.88
C THR A 324 -4.36 -8.40 19.42
N VAL A 325 -4.84 -9.50 18.85
CA VAL A 325 -4.02 -10.56 18.25
C VAL A 325 -4.03 -10.38 16.74
N TRP A 326 -2.84 -10.32 16.15
CA TRP A 326 -2.67 -10.16 14.71
C TRP A 326 -2.33 -11.49 14.02
N PHE A 327 -3.02 -11.75 12.92
CA PHE A 327 -2.68 -12.75 11.94
C PHE A 327 -1.88 -12.10 10.82
N SER A 328 -0.60 -12.46 10.68
CA SER A 328 0.31 -11.87 9.71
C SER A 328 1.09 -12.93 8.94
N ASP A 329 1.90 -12.52 7.97
CA ASP A 329 2.81 -13.38 7.21
C ASP A 329 3.59 -14.34 8.11
N GLN A 330 4.00 -13.86 9.28
CA GLN A 330 4.77 -14.62 10.27
C GLN A 330 3.93 -15.68 10.99
N SER A 331 2.61 -15.50 11.06
CA SER A 331 1.67 -16.43 11.70
C SER A 331 1.39 -17.66 10.83
N LEU A 332 1.59 -17.59 9.52
CA LEU A 332 1.15 -18.62 8.56
C LEU A 332 2.03 -19.87 8.45
N ILE A 333 3.27 -19.80 8.91
CA ILE A 333 4.25 -20.88 8.68
C ILE A 333 4.28 -21.90 9.83
N LYS A 334 3.68 -21.57 10.98
CA LYS A 334 3.60 -22.48 12.13
C LYS A 334 2.53 -23.57 12.00
N VAL A 335 1.64 -23.48 11.00
CA VAL A 335 0.47 -24.37 10.85
C VAL A 335 0.71 -25.51 9.84
N GLY A 336 1.92 -25.62 9.28
CA GLY A 336 2.33 -26.68 8.32
C GLY A 336 3.07 -27.86 8.95
#